data_AF-A0A1X7T6R7-F1
#
_entry.id   AF-A0A1X7T6R7-F1
#
_cell.length_a   1.000
_cell.length_b   1.000
_cell.length_c   1.000
_cell.angle_alpha   90.00
_cell.angle_beta   90.00
_cell.angle_gamma   90.00
#
_symmetry.space_group_name_H-M   'P 1'
#
loop_
_entity.id
_entity.type
_entity.pdbx_description
1 polymer ?
#
loop_
_entity_poly.entity_id
_entity_poly.type
_entity_poly.pdbx_seq_one_letter_code
_entity_poly.pdbx_strand_id
1 'polypeptide(L)'
;FLDPVVSPDGTVNITEGSNLTLTCSDPGNTGMPRYVWINDRKSACALDDSDGIELTPIINNPPLNLTLTNIDRAASGNYTCRTTHIDLPGIKRETTVTVYVQLI
;
A
#
# COMPACT_ATOMS: atom_id res chain seq x y z
N PHE A 1 10.48 15.79 -2.37
CA PHE A 1 9.43 14.87 -1.90
C PHE A 1 10.02 13.47 -1.89
N LEU A 2 10.02 12.80 -0.72
CA LEU A 2 10.69 11.53 -0.49
C LEU A 2 9.76 10.34 -0.77
N ASP A 3 10.33 9.15 -0.90
CA ASP A 3 9.55 7.92 -0.95
C ASP A 3 8.87 7.67 0.42
N PRO A 4 7.62 7.15 0.43
CA PRO A 4 6.92 6.87 1.68
C PRO A 4 7.61 5.74 2.43
N VAL A 5 7.59 5.80 3.76
CA VAL A 5 8.14 4.70 4.59
C VAL A 5 7.01 3.73 4.91
N VAL A 6 7.19 2.48 4.50
CA VAL A 6 6.27 1.39 4.78
C VAL A 6 6.80 0.55 5.95
N SER A 7 5.91 0.11 6.84
CA SER A 7 6.21 -0.81 7.92
C SER A 7 5.11 -1.85 8.07
N PRO A 8 5.45 -3.15 8.17
CA PRO A 8 6.77 -3.75 7.91
C PRO A 8 7.22 -3.56 6.45
N ASP A 9 8.53 -3.43 6.21
CA ASP A 9 9.12 -3.24 4.89
C ASP A 9 9.61 -4.55 4.24
N GLY A 10 9.88 -4.51 2.93
CA GLY A 10 10.44 -5.63 2.19
C GLY A 10 9.45 -6.79 2.00
N THR A 11 9.77 -7.97 2.53
CA THR A 11 8.94 -9.18 2.42
C THR A 11 8.40 -9.58 3.78
N VAL A 12 7.07 -9.68 3.87
CA VAL A 12 6.34 -10.00 5.09
C VAL A 12 5.80 -11.41 4.97
N ASN A 13 6.29 -12.31 5.83
CA ASN A 13 5.78 -13.67 5.91
C ASN A 13 4.72 -13.74 7.02
N ILE A 14 3.51 -14.15 6.68
CA ILE A 14 2.40 -14.25 7.63
C ILE A 14 1.67 -15.59 7.48
N THR A 15 1.16 -16.13 8.57
CA THR A 15 0.40 -17.37 8.58
C THR A 15 -1.06 -17.13 8.17
N GLU A 16 -1.62 -18.01 7.35
CA GLU A 16 -3.04 -18.05 6.98
C GLU A 16 -3.96 -17.99 8.22
N GLY A 17 -5.04 -17.22 8.15
CA GLY A 17 -5.95 -16.92 9.26
C GLY A 17 -5.52 -15.78 10.17
N SER A 18 -4.31 -15.23 10.01
CA SER A 18 -3.81 -14.11 10.81
C SER A 18 -4.31 -12.74 10.32
N ASN A 19 -4.05 -11.69 11.09
CA ASN A 19 -4.31 -10.31 10.72
C ASN A 19 -2.99 -9.58 10.48
N LEU A 20 -2.92 -8.75 9.44
CA LEU A 20 -1.77 -7.91 9.10
C LEU A 20 -2.19 -6.44 9.04
N THR A 21 -1.40 -5.56 9.65
CA THR A 21 -1.53 -4.12 9.48
C THR A 21 -0.28 -3.61 8.79
N LEU A 22 -0.46 -3.00 7.61
CA LEU A 22 0.58 -2.28 6.89
C LEU A 22 0.43 -0.78 7.17
N THR A 23 1.52 -0.12 7.54
CA THR A 23 1.54 1.30 7.85
C THR A 23 2.40 2.04 6.84
N CYS A 24 1.87 3.13 6.27
CA CYS A 24 2.57 4.01 5.36
C CYS A 24 2.73 5.41 5.97
N SER A 25 3.95 5.95 5.97
CA SER A 25 4.34 7.14 6.73
C SER A 25 5.10 8.16 5.86
N ASP A 26 5.01 9.45 6.18
CA ASP A 26 5.80 10.52 5.52
C ASP A 26 7.10 10.79 6.30
N PRO A 27 8.28 10.43 5.78
CA PRO A 27 9.54 10.74 6.44
C PRO A 27 9.89 12.23 6.41
N GLY A 28 9.27 13.02 5.54
CA GLY A 28 9.63 14.43 5.30
C GLY A 28 8.64 15.46 5.81
N ASN A 29 7.50 15.05 6.37
CA ASN A 29 6.39 15.92 6.82
C ASN A 29 6.15 17.10 5.84
N THR A 30 6.05 16.78 4.56
CA THR A 30 6.33 17.75 3.48
C THR A 30 5.18 18.70 3.15
N GLY A 31 4.04 18.57 3.83
CA GLY A 31 2.87 19.41 3.56
C GLY A 31 2.12 18.95 2.31
N MET A 32 1.05 18.19 2.54
CA MET A 32 0.08 17.65 1.57
C MET A 32 0.57 16.67 0.48
N PRO A 33 1.23 15.56 0.83
CA PRO A 33 1.17 14.35 0.03
C PRO A 33 -0.17 13.64 0.25
N ARG A 34 -0.88 13.33 -0.84
CA ARG A 34 -2.01 12.39 -0.81
C ARG A 34 -1.46 10.98 -0.70
N TYR A 35 -1.93 10.16 0.25
CA TYR A 35 -1.50 8.78 0.45
C TYR A 35 -2.61 7.80 0.11
N VAL A 36 -2.26 6.69 -0.54
CA VAL A 36 -3.17 5.60 -0.84
C VAL A 36 -2.43 4.26 -0.88
N TRP A 37 -3.06 3.20 -0.39
CA TRP A 37 -2.59 1.84 -0.61
C TRP A 37 -3.17 1.27 -1.90
N ILE A 38 -2.32 0.62 -2.69
CA ILE A 38 -2.65 0.04 -3.98
C ILE A 38 -2.22 -1.43 -3.98
N ASN A 39 -2.98 -2.27 -4.68
CA ASN A 39 -2.63 -3.66 -4.92
C ASN A 39 -2.59 -3.96 -6.42
N ASP A 40 -1.55 -4.69 -6.83
CA ASP A 40 -1.30 -5.07 -8.23
C ASP A 40 -2.07 -6.32 -8.68
N ARG A 41 -2.58 -7.15 -7.75
CA ARG A 41 -3.26 -8.41 -8.08
C ARG A 41 -4.73 -8.28 -8.44
N LYS A 42 -5.40 -7.25 -7.93
CA LYS A 42 -6.85 -7.06 -8.07
C LYS A 42 -7.19 -6.32 -9.37
N SER A 43 -6.19 -5.74 -10.04
CA SER A 43 -6.28 -5.20 -11.41
C SER A 43 -6.58 -6.28 -12.46
N ALA A 44 -6.39 -7.57 -12.16
CA ALA A 44 -6.82 -8.66 -13.04
C ALA A 44 -8.35 -8.69 -13.28
N CYS A 45 -9.14 -8.05 -12.40
CA CYS A 45 -10.59 -7.92 -12.57
C CYS A 45 -11.02 -6.58 -13.20
N ALA A 46 -10.10 -5.62 -13.38
CA ALA A 46 -10.39 -4.32 -13.97
C ALA A 46 -9.83 -4.28 -15.39
N LEU A 47 -10.70 -4.61 -16.35
CA LEU A 47 -10.49 -4.25 -17.74
C LEU A 47 -10.51 -2.71 -17.78
N ASP A 48 -9.38 -2.10 -18.17
CA ASP A 48 -9.17 -0.64 -18.30
C ASP A 48 -8.77 0.08 -16.99
N ASP A 49 -7.48 0.02 -16.63
CA ASP A 49 -6.63 1.17 -16.25
C ASP A 49 -5.37 0.68 -15.51
N SER A 50 -4.20 1.21 -15.90
CA SER A 50 -2.87 0.68 -15.50
C SER A 50 -2.38 1.21 -14.14
N ASP A 51 -3.29 1.50 -13.22
CA ASP A 51 -2.99 2.22 -11.97
C ASP A 51 -3.20 1.40 -10.67
N GLY A 52 -3.49 0.10 -10.81
CA GLY A 52 -3.75 -0.81 -9.67
C GLY A 52 -5.07 -0.50 -8.95
N ILE A 53 -5.41 -1.27 -7.91
CA ILE A 53 -6.66 -1.03 -7.15
C ILE A 53 -6.37 -0.31 -5.84
N GLU A 54 -7.02 0.84 -5.64
CA GLU A 54 -7.03 1.57 -4.37
C GLU A 54 -7.72 0.75 -3.27
N LEU A 55 -7.00 0.47 -2.19
CA LEU A 55 -7.45 -0.35 -1.06
C LEU A 55 -7.97 0.48 0.11
N THR A 56 -7.64 1.78 0.13
CA THR A 56 -7.96 2.72 1.21
C THR A 56 -8.41 4.04 0.63
N PRO A 57 -9.21 4.84 1.37
CA PRO A 57 -9.46 6.23 0.98
C PRO A 57 -8.15 7.01 0.94
N ILE A 58 -8.08 7.98 0.02
CA ILE A 58 -6.95 8.91 -0.07
C ILE A 58 -6.96 9.83 1.15
N ILE A 59 -5.83 9.94 1.86
CA ILE A 59 -5.67 10.84 3.01
C ILE A 59 -4.52 11.82 2.81
N ASN A 60 -4.60 12.99 3.47
CA ASN A 60 -3.56 14.03 3.42
C ASN A 60 -2.72 14.11 4.72
N ASN A 61 -3.03 13.27 5.71
CA ASN A 61 -2.39 13.28 7.04
C ASN A 61 -1.94 11.86 7.44
N PRO A 62 -0.74 11.43 7.02
CA PRO A 62 -0.18 10.12 7.38
C PRO A 62 0.04 10.01 8.91
N PRO A 63 0.12 8.80 9.47
CA PRO A 63 0.25 7.51 8.78
C PRO A 63 -1.07 6.95 8.23
N LEU A 64 -1.00 6.31 7.07
CA LEU A 64 -2.10 5.56 6.45
C LEU A 64 -1.95 4.06 6.75
N ASN A 65 -2.94 3.48 7.41
CA ASN A 65 -2.95 2.06 7.76
C ASN A 65 -3.88 1.26 6.84
N LEU A 66 -3.39 0.12 6.36
CA LEU A 66 -4.17 -0.91 5.67
C LEU A 66 -4.22 -2.15 6.57
N THR A 67 -5.42 -2.49 7.03
CA THR A 67 -5.64 -3.68 7.86
C THR A 67 -6.26 -4.78 7.01
N LEU A 68 -5.57 -5.92 6.93
CA LEU A 68 -6.01 -7.14 6.29
C LEU A 68 -6.38 -8.13 7.39
N THR A 69 -7.64 -8.56 7.44
CA THR A 69 -8.15 -9.47 8.48
C THR A 69 -8.41 -10.85 7.90
N ASN A 70 -8.24 -11.89 8.72
CA ASN A 70 -8.44 -13.29 8.32
C ASN A 70 -7.78 -13.60 6.96
N ILE A 71 -6.47 -13.30 6.86
CA ILE A 71 -5.71 -13.38 5.61
C ILE A 71 -5.70 -14.82 5.09
N ASP A 72 -5.95 -14.99 3.79
CA ASP A 72 -5.81 -16.24 3.06
C ASP A 72 -4.64 -16.19 2.06
N ARG A 73 -4.38 -17.27 1.33
CA ARG A 73 -3.29 -17.29 0.34
C ARG A 73 -3.52 -16.39 -0.86
N ALA A 74 -4.77 -16.09 -1.21
CA ALA A 74 -5.09 -15.15 -2.28
C ALA A 74 -4.67 -13.71 -1.91
N ALA A 75 -4.59 -13.39 -0.62
CA ALA A 75 -4.06 -12.12 -0.12
C ALA A 75 -2.53 -11.97 -0.27
N SER A 76 -1.78 -13.01 -0.63
CA SER A 76 -0.37 -12.83 -0.98
C SER A 76 -0.24 -11.83 -2.14
N GLY A 77 0.85 -11.09 -2.24
CA GLY A 77 1.08 -10.17 -3.36
C GLY A 77 1.77 -8.88 -2.96
N ASN A 78 1.82 -7.95 -3.91
CA ASN A 78 2.45 -6.66 -3.73
C ASN A 78 1.40 -5.63 -3.30
N TYR A 79 1.74 -4.93 -2.23
CA TYR A 79 1.00 -3.82 -1.69
C TYR A 79 1.89 -2.58 -1.81
N THR A 80 1.44 -1.59 -2.57
CA THR A 80 2.19 -0.39 -2.87
C THR A 80 1.55 0.79 -2.17
N CYS A 81 2.28 1.44 -1.27
CA CYS A 81 1.86 2.75 -0.80
C CYS A 81 2.30 3.80 -1.83
N ARG A 82 1.33 4.47 -2.43
CA ARG A 82 1.55 5.57 -3.36
C ARG A 82 1.29 6.90 -2.67
N THR A 83 2.14 7.86 -3.00
CA THR A 83 1.97 9.24 -2.57
C THR A 83 2.15 10.22 -3.72
N THR A 84 1.28 11.22 -3.79
CA THR A 84 1.24 12.23 -4.87
C THR A 84 1.22 13.64 -4.31
N HIS A 85 1.89 14.56 -4.99
CA HIS A 85 1.89 15.99 -4.63
C HIS A 85 0.67 16.71 -5.22
N ILE A 86 -0.06 17.48 -4.42
CA ILE A 86 -1.27 18.19 -4.89
C ILE A 86 -0.91 19.32 -5.87
N ASP A 87 0.12 20.10 -5.55
CA ASP A 87 0.51 21.27 -6.38
C ASP A 87 1.36 20.92 -7.62
N LEU A 88 1.89 19.70 -7.69
CA LEU A 88 2.80 19.27 -8.75
C LEU A 88 2.23 18.02 -9.43
N PRO A 89 1.29 18.18 -10.39
CA PRO A 89 0.70 17.07 -11.10
C PRO A 89 1.79 16.28 -11.84
N GLY A 90 1.79 14.96 -11.66
CA GLY A 90 2.79 14.05 -12.22
C GLY A 90 3.93 13.67 -11.29
N ILE A 91 4.10 14.36 -10.14
CA ILE A 91 5.04 13.89 -9.12
C ILE A 91 4.35 12.88 -8.22
N LYS A 92 4.76 11.62 -8.36
CA LYS A 92 4.37 10.52 -7.47
C LYS A 92 5.59 9.77 -6.95
N ARG A 93 5.48 9.23 -5.74
CA ARG A 93 6.45 8.36 -5.10
C ARG A 93 5.75 7.13 -4.55
N GLU A 94 6.41 5.99 -4.59
CA GLU A 94 5.80 4.69 -4.34
C GLU A 94 6.78 3.80 -3.57
N THR A 95 6.28 3.10 -2.57
CA THR A 95 7.04 2.06 -1.85
C THR A 95 6.19 0.80 -1.77
N THR A 96 6.77 -0.32 -2.18
CA THR A 96 6.08 -1.61 -2.24
C THR A 96 6.56 -2.55 -1.14
N VAL A 97 5.61 -3.25 -0.51
CA VAL A 97 5.85 -4.38 0.39
C VAL A 97 5.22 -5.63 -0.21
N THR A 98 5.96 -6.74 -0.17
CA THR A 98 5.47 -8.04 -0.64
C THR A 98 4.98 -8.84 0.56
N VAL A 99 3.71 -9.25 0.53
CA VAL A 99 3.11 -10.11 1.54
C VAL A 99 3.09 -11.54 1.02
N TYR A 100 3.67 -12.46 1.77
CA TYR A 100 3.68 -13.89 1.49
C TYR A 100 2.97 -14.66 2.59
N VAL A 101 1.85 -15.29 2.24
CA VAL A 101 1.00 -16.01 3.18
C VAL A 101 1.36 -17.49 3.17
N GLN A 102 1.73 -18.02 4.33
CA GLN A 102 2.15 -19.40 4.54
C GLN A 102 1.04 -20.24 5.15
N LEU A 103 1.06 -21.53 4.81
CA LEU A 103 0.25 -22.55 5.47
C LEU A 103 0.65 -22.71 6.93
N ILE A 104 -0.33 -23.11 7.74
CA ILE A 104 -0.11 -23.68 9.07
C ILE A 104 0.41 -25.11 8.91
#